data_AF-A0A661HU56-F1
#
_entry.id   AF-A0A661HU56-F1
#
_cell.length_a   1.000
_cell.length_b   1.000
_cell.length_c   1.000
_cell.angle_alpha   90.00
_cell.angle_beta   90.00
_cell.angle_gamma   90.00
#
_symmetry.space_group_name_H-M   'P 1'
#
loop_
_entity.id
_entity.type
_entity.pdbx_description
1 polymer ?
#
loop_
_entity_poly.entity_id
_entity_poly.type
_entity_poly.pdbx_seq_one_letter_code
_entity_poly.pdbx_strand_id
1 'polypeptide(L)'
;IEMILMDINMPIMNGYEATSSIRNDSKYDDIPIIALTANAMQKDIDKAKESGMQEHLAKPIDVPSLYTMLLKYIKPKVDTPQINENEEIEEEVYQTLESIHESDELNSDQGIVRAGGNKKLYQKILSKFVSIFEDSAEQLEELIKQKKLKEAGNLLHNIKGTAGNIGAINLYNLSVEFEEALNNKESDFTMLLNRYREVFKRLLTAIDKLKEEKKAQVSQKKMKPITQKELNDILTQISEKAKKRRAVECKKLSLKLEGYGWSQEHESMLKLVTKAIREYKFKIAIDAIEEYKINIAINGIKDVE
;
A
#
# COMPACT_ATOMS: atom_id res chain seq x y z
N ILE A 1 12.90 15.19 16.03
CA ILE A 1 11.54 15.02 15.46
C ILE A 1 11.33 16.26 14.61
N GLU A 2 11.04 16.08 13.32
CA GLU A 2 10.92 17.20 12.36
C GLU A 2 9.45 17.62 12.15
N MET A 3 8.50 16.71 12.43
CA MET A 3 7.05 16.92 12.39
C MET A 3 6.35 15.82 13.21
N ILE A 4 5.15 16.11 13.70
CA ILE A 4 4.24 15.13 14.31
C ILE A 4 2.93 15.10 13.49
N LEU A 5 2.51 13.91 13.08
CA LEU A 5 1.14 13.68 12.59
C LEU A 5 0.29 13.20 13.76
N MET A 6 -0.71 13.97 14.15
CA MET A 6 -1.52 13.74 15.35
C MET A 6 -2.93 13.29 14.99
N ASP A 7 -3.29 12.06 15.33
CA ASP A 7 -4.68 11.61 15.21
C ASP A 7 -5.57 12.32 16.23
N ILE A 8 -6.62 13.00 15.78
CA ILE A 8 -7.58 13.66 16.67
C ILE A 8 -8.34 12.60 17.49
N ASN A 9 -8.71 11.49 16.86
CA ASN A 9 -9.59 10.48 17.44
C ASN A 9 -8.79 9.29 17.97
N MET A 10 -8.10 9.50 19.09
CA MET A 10 -7.38 8.45 19.81
C MET A 10 -8.13 7.99 21.08
N PRO A 11 -8.00 6.70 21.46
CA PRO A 11 -8.57 6.20 22.71
C PRO A 11 -7.80 6.74 23.93
N ILE A 12 -8.51 6.90 25.07
CA ILE A 12 -8.00 7.35 26.38
C ILE A 12 -7.67 8.86 26.43
N MET A 13 -6.82 9.35 25.53
CA MET A 13 -6.46 10.77 25.40
C MET A 13 -6.62 11.18 23.94
N ASN A 14 -7.40 12.22 23.69
CA ASN A 14 -7.63 12.69 22.31
C ASN A 14 -6.45 13.51 21.79
N GLY A 15 -6.38 13.71 20.47
CA GLY A 15 -5.26 14.42 19.84
C GLY A 15 -5.13 15.88 20.28
N TYR A 16 -6.23 16.53 20.68
CA TYR A 16 -6.20 17.90 21.20
C TYR A 16 -5.49 17.96 22.56
N GLU A 17 -5.87 17.08 23.50
CA GLU A 17 -5.25 16.97 24.83
C GLU A 17 -3.77 16.59 24.74
N ALA A 18 -3.43 15.67 23.83
CA ALA A 18 -2.05 15.29 23.56
C ALA A 18 -1.24 16.48 23.03
N THR A 19 -1.82 17.27 22.11
CA THR A 19 -1.16 18.46 21.55
C THR A 19 -0.96 19.53 22.62
N SER A 20 -1.98 19.84 23.42
CA SER A 20 -1.84 20.78 24.55
C SER A 20 -0.76 20.33 25.53
N SER A 21 -0.66 19.02 25.80
CA SER A 21 0.39 18.47 26.65
C SER A 21 1.79 18.63 26.06
N ILE A 22 1.93 18.45 24.73
CA ILE A 22 3.20 18.67 24.02
C ILE A 22 3.59 20.15 24.05
N ARG A 23 2.63 21.07 23.87
CA ARG A 23 2.84 22.53 23.88
C ARG A 23 3.12 23.10 25.27
N ASN A 24 2.91 22.34 26.34
CA ASN A 24 3.33 22.73 27.69
C ASN A 24 4.83 22.51 27.93
N ASP A 25 5.53 21.81 27.03
CA ASP A 25 6.99 21.65 27.08
C ASP A 25 7.65 22.47 25.96
N SER A 26 8.27 23.58 26.35
CA SER A 26 8.94 24.53 25.44
C SER A 26 9.97 23.90 24.50
N LYS A 27 10.46 22.69 24.81
CA LYS A 27 11.35 21.93 23.93
C LYS A 27 10.71 21.57 22.58
N TYR A 28 9.38 21.54 22.50
CA TYR A 28 8.64 21.09 21.32
C TYR A 28 7.89 22.22 20.60
N ASP A 29 8.04 23.48 21.01
CA ASP A 29 7.30 24.62 20.44
C ASP A 29 7.50 24.74 18.92
N ASP A 30 8.72 24.53 18.45
CA ASP A 30 9.08 24.63 17.04
C ASP A 30 8.68 23.41 16.19
N ILE A 31 8.18 22.34 16.82
CA ILE A 31 7.79 21.13 16.08
C ILE A 31 6.38 21.32 15.50
N PRO A 32 6.22 21.27 14.16
CA PRO A 32 4.90 21.32 13.55
C PRO A 32 4.11 20.05 13.88
N ILE A 33 2.88 20.24 14.37
CA ILE A 33 1.90 19.20 14.66
C ILE A 33 0.76 19.36 13.67
N ILE A 34 0.54 18.32 12.84
CA ILE A 34 -0.49 18.29 11.80
C ILE A 34 -1.61 17.35 12.26
N ALA A 35 -2.82 17.87 12.34
CA ALA A 35 -4.00 17.11 12.76
C ALA A 35 -4.41 16.10 11.67
N LEU A 36 -4.67 14.85 12.02
CA LEU A 36 -5.32 13.88 11.15
C LEU A 36 -6.79 13.80 11.56
N THR A 37 -7.68 14.36 10.75
CA THR A 37 -9.11 14.47 11.07
C THR A 37 -9.97 13.59 10.17
N ALA A 38 -11.00 12.94 10.74
CA ALA A 38 -12.01 12.22 9.94
C ALA A 38 -13.06 13.17 9.32
N ASN A 39 -13.18 14.39 9.85
CA ASN A 39 -14.13 15.40 9.40
C ASN A 39 -13.38 16.72 9.19
N ALA A 40 -13.36 17.25 7.97
CA ALA A 40 -12.74 18.55 7.66
C ALA A 40 -13.71 19.72 7.94
N MET A 41 -14.61 19.56 8.91
CA MET A 41 -15.54 20.62 9.27
C MET A 41 -14.77 21.77 9.92
N GLN A 42 -15.12 23.02 9.58
CA GLN A 42 -14.44 24.23 10.05
C GLN A 42 -14.22 24.23 11.58
N LYS A 43 -15.21 23.75 12.34
CA LYS A 43 -15.15 23.65 13.80
C LYS A 43 -14.04 22.74 14.34
N ASP A 44 -13.72 21.64 13.64
CA ASP A 44 -12.65 20.73 14.03
C ASP A 44 -11.27 21.32 13.69
N ILE A 45 -11.19 22.06 12.59
CA ILE A 45 -9.99 22.81 12.20
C ILE A 45 -9.69 23.92 13.21
N ASP A 46 -10.72 24.66 13.64
CA ASP A 46 -10.58 25.74 14.60
C ASP A 46 -10.09 25.20 15.96
N LYS A 47 -10.70 24.10 16.44
CA LYS A 47 -10.24 23.41 17.67
C LYS A 47 -8.81 22.89 17.57
N ALA A 48 -8.42 22.33 16.42
CA ALA A 48 -7.06 21.87 16.20
C ALA A 48 -6.06 23.02 16.31
N LYS A 49 -6.36 24.16 15.69
CA LYS A 49 -5.55 25.39 15.79
C LYS A 49 -5.47 25.91 17.21
N GLU A 50 -6.58 25.98 17.94
CA GLU A 50 -6.61 26.41 19.34
C GLU A 50 -5.76 25.53 20.25
N SER A 51 -5.67 24.22 19.98
CA SER A 51 -4.81 23.30 20.73
C SER A 51 -3.31 23.42 20.40
N GLY A 52 -2.93 24.22 19.40
CA GLY A 52 -1.55 24.44 18.98
C GLY A 52 -1.09 23.56 17.81
N MET A 53 -2.01 23.01 17.03
CA MET A 53 -1.71 22.35 15.74
C MET A 53 -1.67 23.38 14.62
N GLN A 54 -0.74 23.20 13.67
CA GLN A 54 -0.50 24.16 12.60
C GLN A 54 -1.46 23.96 11.42
N GLU A 55 -1.68 22.71 11.04
CA GLU A 55 -2.53 22.34 9.90
C GLU A 55 -3.28 21.04 10.15
N HIS A 56 -4.08 20.63 9.18
CA HIS A 56 -4.83 19.39 9.20
C HIS A 56 -4.69 18.65 7.87
N LEU A 57 -4.84 17.33 7.94
CA LEU A 57 -5.03 16.44 6.80
C LEU A 57 -6.30 15.64 7.06
N ALA A 58 -7.21 15.67 6.09
CA ALA A 58 -8.40 14.85 6.12
C ALA A 58 -8.02 13.37 5.96
N LYS A 59 -8.79 12.51 6.64
CA LYS A 59 -8.75 11.05 6.48
C LYS A 59 -9.87 10.64 5.51
N PRO A 60 -9.62 9.71 4.58
CA PRO A 60 -8.35 9.01 4.34
C PRO A 60 -7.26 9.96 3.83
N ILE A 61 -6.01 9.75 4.29
CA ILE A 61 -4.90 10.64 3.96
C ILE A 61 -4.62 10.56 2.46
N ASP A 62 -4.83 11.67 1.77
CA ASP A 62 -4.40 11.86 0.40
C ASP A 62 -2.87 12.02 0.36
N VAL A 63 -2.18 11.14 -0.38
CA VAL A 63 -0.72 11.11 -0.44
C VAL A 63 -0.12 12.36 -1.07
N PRO A 64 -0.66 12.90 -2.19
CA PRO A 64 -0.27 14.23 -2.67
C PRO A 64 -0.37 15.32 -1.60
N SER A 65 -1.50 15.40 -0.89
CA SER A 65 -1.70 16.38 0.20
C SER A 65 -0.68 16.20 1.33
N LEU A 66 -0.39 14.94 1.71
CA LEU A 66 0.68 14.63 2.66
C LEU A 66 2.06 15.05 2.14
N TYR A 67 2.37 14.81 0.87
CA TYR A 67 3.63 15.24 0.26
C TYR A 67 3.79 16.75 0.28
N THR A 68 2.76 17.50 -0.10
CA THR A 68 2.73 18.97 -0.02
C THR A 68 2.98 19.43 1.41
N MET A 69 2.32 18.81 2.39
CA MET A 69 2.51 19.10 3.81
C MET A 69 3.95 18.81 4.27
N LEU A 70 4.52 17.67 3.88
CA LEU A 70 5.89 17.31 4.23
C LEU A 70 6.90 18.27 3.60
N LEU A 71 6.74 18.65 2.34
CA LEU A 71 7.62 19.62 1.67
C LEU A 71 7.56 21.01 2.31
N LYS A 72 6.37 21.41 2.80
CA LYS A 72 6.17 22.70 3.48
C LYS A 72 6.95 22.82 4.78
N TYR A 73 7.02 21.75 5.57
CA TYR A 73 7.54 21.79 6.94
C TYR A 73 8.89 21.06 7.12
N ILE A 74 9.24 20.13 6.24
CA ILE A 74 10.50 19.38 6.29
C ILE A 74 11.39 19.86 5.16
N LYS A 75 12.49 20.54 5.51
CA LYS A 75 13.49 20.96 4.54
C LYS A 75 14.12 19.73 3.88
N PRO A 76 13.99 19.55 2.55
CA PRO A 76 14.63 18.43 1.87
C PRO A 76 16.15 18.56 1.99
N LYS A 77 16.82 17.50 2.46
CA LYS A 77 18.29 17.44 2.57
C LYS A 77 19.02 17.23 1.23
N VAL A 78 18.38 17.59 0.11
CA VAL A 78 18.94 17.40 -1.23
C VAL A 78 18.50 18.54 -2.15
N ASP A 79 19.48 19.20 -2.77
CA ASP A 79 19.26 20.18 -3.84
C ASP A 79 18.47 19.53 -5.00
N THR A 80 17.21 19.92 -5.17
CA THR A 80 16.42 19.62 -6.37
C THR A 80 15.53 20.80 -6.75
N PRO A 81 15.21 20.96 -8.05
CA PRO A 81 14.81 22.24 -8.65
C PRO A 81 13.37 22.63 -8.30
N GLN A 82 13.15 23.93 -8.14
CA GLN A 82 11.87 24.55 -7.82
C GLN A 82 10.80 24.22 -8.87
N ILE A 83 9.65 23.72 -8.43
CA ILE A 83 8.42 23.67 -9.21
C ILE A 83 7.61 24.89 -8.80
N ASN A 84 7.34 25.77 -9.76
CA ASN A 84 6.63 27.02 -9.56
C ASN A 84 5.21 26.78 -9.04
N GLU A 85 4.90 27.45 -7.94
CA GLU A 85 3.55 27.69 -7.45
C GLU A 85 2.81 28.57 -8.46
N ASN A 86 1.68 28.11 -8.98
CA ASN A 86 0.57 28.96 -9.37
C ASN A 86 -0.73 28.16 -9.25
N GLU A 87 -1.69 28.84 -8.63
CA GLU A 87 -3.02 28.45 -8.18
C GLU A 87 -3.95 28.08 -9.36
N GLU A 88 -5.05 27.37 -9.04
CA GLU A 88 -6.25 27.02 -9.88
C GLU A 88 -6.61 25.51 -10.00
N ILE A 89 -6.11 24.61 -9.13
CA ILE A 89 -6.45 23.16 -9.21
C ILE A 89 -7.60 22.74 -8.26
N GLU A 90 -8.04 23.59 -7.32
CA GLU A 90 -8.96 23.17 -6.25
C GLU A 90 -10.41 22.88 -6.72
N GLU A 91 -10.94 23.51 -7.76
CA GLU A 91 -12.35 23.34 -8.15
C GLU A 91 -12.60 22.19 -9.15
N GLU A 92 -11.65 21.87 -10.03
CA GLU A 92 -11.85 20.84 -11.08
C GLU A 92 -11.77 19.40 -10.51
N VAL A 93 -11.07 19.23 -9.38
CA VAL A 93 -10.88 17.91 -8.73
C VAL A 93 -12.13 17.45 -7.97
N TYR A 94 -12.94 18.37 -7.45
CA TYR A 94 -14.19 18.01 -6.75
C TYR A 94 -15.33 17.66 -7.70
N GLN A 95 -15.43 18.31 -8.88
CA GLN A 95 -16.48 17.96 -9.86
C GLN A 95 -16.27 16.60 -10.53
N THR A 96 -15.02 16.10 -10.57
CA THR A 96 -14.72 14.77 -11.13
C THR A 96 -15.15 13.62 -10.19
N LEU A 97 -15.58 13.92 -8.96
CA LEU A 97 -16.04 12.90 -7.98
C LEU A 97 -17.47 12.40 -8.23
N GLU A 98 -18.31 13.18 -8.93
CA GLU A 98 -19.73 12.82 -9.12
C GLU A 98 -19.99 11.96 -10.37
N SER A 99 -19.00 11.77 -11.25
CA SER A 99 -19.19 11.05 -12.53
C SER A 99 -18.43 9.72 -12.65
N ILE A 100 -17.96 9.14 -11.56
CA ILE A 100 -17.24 7.87 -11.63
C ILE A 100 -18.24 6.72 -11.59
N HIS A 101 -18.44 6.11 -12.77
CA HIS A 101 -19.24 4.91 -13.00
C HIS A 101 -19.24 3.91 -11.83
N GLU A 102 -20.43 3.42 -11.47
CA GLU A 102 -20.72 2.31 -10.54
C GLU A 102 -20.06 0.96 -10.91
N SER A 103 -19.21 0.90 -11.94
CA SER A 103 -18.95 -0.32 -12.70
C SER A 103 -17.66 -1.07 -12.39
N ASP A 104 -16.94 -0.79 -11.30
CA ASP A 104 -15.86 -1.67 -10.84
C ASP A 104 -15.79 -1.72 -9.31
N GLU A 105 -15.91 -2.91 -8.72
CA GLU A 105 -15.82 -3.10 -7.26
C GLU A 105 -14.47 -2.70 -6.66
N LEU A 106 -13.45 -2.48 -7.50
CA LEU A 106 -12.13 -2.00 -7.12
C LEU A 106 -11.54 -1.07 -8.18
N ASN A 107 -11.46 0.22 -7.87
CA ASN A 107 -10.75 1.18 -8.72
C ASN A 107 -9.23 1.06 -8.48
N SER A 108 -8.61 0.15 -9.23
CA SER A 108 -7.19 -0.16 -9.04
C SER A 108 -6.25 1.01 -9.39
N ASP A 109 -6.63 1.86 -10.33
CA ASP A 109 -5.84 3.04 -10.70
C ASP A 109 -5.80 4.06 -9.56
N GLN A 110 -6.95 4.38 -8.96
CA GLN A 110 -6.99 5.22 -7.76
C GLN A 110 -6.21 4.60 -6.59
N GLY A 111 -6.36 3.30 -6.36
CA GLY A 111 -5.61 2.60 -5.32
C GLY A 111 -4.09 2.66 -5.54
N ILE A 112 -3.62 2.59 -6.79
CA ILE A 112 -2.21 2.74 -7.14
C ILE A 112 -1.72 4.17 -6.93
N VAL A 113 -2.51 5.18 -7.31
CA VAL A 113 -2.19 6.59 -7.05
C VAL A 113 -2.04 6.83 -5.54
N ARG A 114 -2.98 6.33 -4.73
CA ARG A 114 -2.92 6.39 -3.26
C ARG A 114 -1.73 5.61 -2.68
N ALA A 115 -1.23 4.59 -3.38
CA ALA A 115 0.01 3.90 -3.03
C ALA A 115 1.28 4.62 -3.56
N GLY A 116 1.19 5.90 -3.95
CA GLY A 116 2.30 6.68 -4.49
C GLY A 116 2.78 6.19 -5.86
N GLY A 117 1.86 5.69 -6.70
CA GLY A 117 2.16 5.10 -8.01
C GLY A 117 2.83 3.72 -7.94
N ASN A 118 3.05 3.16 -6.75
CA ASN A 118 3.82 1.94 -6.58
C ASN A 118 2.93 0.68 -6.63
N LYS A 119 2.81 0.08 -7.82
CA LYS A 119 2.03 -1.15 -8.03
C LYS A 119 2.45 -2.32 -7.12
N LYS A 120 3.72 -2.45 -6.74
CA LYS A 120 4.19 -3.53 -5.84
C LYS A 120 3.75 -3.27 -4.39
N LEU A 121 3.76 -2.01 -3.96
CA LEU A 121 3.26 -1.61 -2.65
C LEU A 121 1.74 -1.80 -2.60
N TYR A 122 1.03 -1.34 -3.63
CA TYR A 122 -0.43 -1.52 -3.76
C TYR A 122 -0.85 -2.99 -3.60
N GLN A 123 -0.14 -3.93 -4.24
CA GLN A 123 -0.41 -5.37 -4.07
C GLN A 123 -0.19 -5.89 -2.64
N LYS A 124 0.80 -5.36 -1.92
CA LYS A 124 0.99 -5.71 -0.51
C LYS A 124 -0.15 -5.16 0.34
N ILE A 125 -0.59 -3.93 0.06
CA ILE A 125 -1.72 -3.30 0.76
C ILE A 125 -2.99 -4.15 0.54
N LEU A 126 -3.31 -4.52 -0.71
CA LEU A 126 -4.44 -5.40 -1.02
C LEU A 126 -4.34 -6.75 -0.29
N SER A 127 -3.16 -7.39 -0.30
CA SER A 127 -2.97 -8.68 0.39
C SER A 127 -3.16 -8.55 1.90
N LYS A 128 -2.71 -7.44 2.49
CA LYS A 128 -2.86 -7.18 3.93
C LYS A 128 -4.31 -6.86 4.28
N PHE A 129 -5.03 -6.12 3.42
CA PHE A 129 -6.45 -5.85 3.57
C PHE A 129 -7.26 -7.14 3.67
N VAL A 130 -7.09 -8.06 2.70
CA VAL A 130 -7.78 -9.37 2.70
C VAL A 130 -7.48 -10.13 4.00
N SER A 131 -6.21 -10.26 4.37
CA SER A 131 -5.80 -10.97 5.59
C SER A 131 -6.34 -10.38 6.90
N ILE A 132 -6.65 -9.07 6.94
CA ILE A 132 -7.20 -8.45 8.16
C ILE A 132 -8.71 -8.62 8.22
N PHE A 133 -9.40 -8.52 7.08
CA PHE A 133 -10.86 -8.35 7.04
C PHE A 133 -11.60 -9.54 6.43
N GLU A 134 -10.94 -10.65 6.10
CA GLU A 134 -11.60 -11.83 5.49
C GLU A 134 -12.81 -12.32 6.29
N ASP A 135 -12.72 -12.35 7.62
CA ASP A 135 -13.79 -12.77 8.52
C ASP A 135 -14.65 -11.60 9.04
N SER A 136 -14.54 -10.41 8.42
CA SER A 136 -15.19 -9.21 8.93
C SER A 136 -16.73 -9.31 8.93
N ALA A 137 -17.31 -10.04 7.99
CA ALA A 137 -18.75 -10.24 7.94
C ALA A 137 -19.26 -11.09 9.11
N GLU A 138 -18.55 -12.17 9.44
CA GLU A 138 -18.82 -13.04 10.58
C GLU A 138 -18.63 -12.28 11.90
N GLN A 139 -17.56 -11.49 12.00
CA GLN A 139 -17.30 -10.64 13.16
C GLN A 139 -18.40 -9.59 13.37
N LEU A 140 -18.84 -8.90 12.31
CA LEU A 140 -19.94 -7.93 12.39
C LEU A 140 -21.24 -8.59 12.86
N GLU A 141 -21.58 -9.75 12.28
CA GLU A 141 -22.78 -10.49 12.67
C GLU A 141 -22.74 -10.90 14.16
N GLU A 142 -21.61 -11.42 14.63
CA GLU A 142 -21.46 -11.83 16.02
C GLU A 142 -21.51 -10.64 17.00
N LEU A 143 -20.84 -9.53 16.68
CA LEU A 143 -20.88 -8.31 17.49
C LEU A 143 -22.30 -7.74 17.59
N ILE A 144 -23.06 -7.76 16.49
CA ILE A 144 -24.46 -7.31 16.47
C ILE A 144 -25.34 -8.25 17.29
N LYS A 145 -25.20 -9.58 17.16
CA LYS A 145 -25.93 -10.57 17.97
C LYS A 145 -25.67 -10.39 19.46
N GLN A 146 -24.42 -10.10 19.84
CA GLN A 146 -24.02 -9.81 21.22
C GLN A 146 -24.40 -8.40 21.69
N LYS A 147 -25.09 -7.60 20.87
CA LYS A 147 -25.44 -6.19 21.14
C LYS A 147 -24.24 -5.28 21.40
N LYS A 148 -23.05 -5.64 20.93
CA LYS A 148 -21.80 -4.87 21.03
C LYS A 148 -21.69 -3.86 19.88
N LEU A 149 -22.68 -2.99 19.75
CA LEU A 149 -22.79 -2.07 18.60
C LEU A 149 -21.60 -1.10 18.47
N LYS A 150 -21.00 -0.70 19.60
CA LYS A 150 -19.80 0.16 19.60
C LYS A 150 -18.59 -0.53 18.98
N GLU A 151 -18.40 -1.82 19.26
CA GLU A 151 -17.31 -2.61 18.70
C GLU A 151 -17.55 -2.87 17.20
N ALA A 152 -18.80 -3.13 16.80
CA ALA A 152 -19.17 -3.24 15.39
C ALA A 152 -18.90 -1.93 14.62
N GLY A 153 -19.23 -0.79 15.22
CA GLY A 153 -18.93 0.54 14.66
C GLY A 153 -17.43 0.78 14.50
N ASN A 154 -16.61 0.37 15.47
CA ASN A 154 -15.15 0.47 15.35
C ASN A 154 -14.59 -0.41 14.22
N LEU A 155 -15.14 -1.61 14.04
CA LEU A 155 -14.74 -2.49 12.94
C LEU A 155 -15.08 -1.85 11.59
N LEU A 156 -16.30 -1.34 11.43
CA LEU A 156 -16.71 -0.62 10.21
C LEU A 156 -15.86 0.63 9.96
N HIS A 157 -15.50 1.37 11.00
CA HIS A 157 -14.62 2.54 10.89
C HIS A 157 -13.25 2.18 10.33
N ASN A 158 -12.68 1.07 10.78
CA ASN A 158 -11.41 0.55 10.27
C ASN A 158 -11.54 0.06 8.81
N ILE A 159 -12.64 -0.62 8.48
CA ILE A 159 -12.92 -1.08 7.12
C ILE A 159 -13.10 0.12 6.19
N LYS A 160 -13.89 1.12 6.59
CA LYS A 160 -14.09 2.37 5.85
C LYS A 160 -12.76 3.05 5.52
N GLY A 161 -11.91 3.28 6.52
CA GLY A 161 -10.61 3.93 6.32
C GLY A 161 -9.69 3.17 5.37
N THR A 162 -9.71 1.83 5.41
CA THR A 162 -8.86 1.00 4.56
C THR A 162 -9.44 0.76 3.16
N ALA A 163 -10.77 0.66 3.03
CA ALA A 163 -11.49 0.54 1.77
C ALA A 163 -11.28 1.76 0.87
N GLY A 164 -11.32 2.97 1.45
CA GLY A 164 -10.97 4.20 0.75
C GLY A 164 -9.55 4.18 0.20
N ASN A 165 -8.58 3.73 1.00
CA ASN A 165 -7.17 3.67 0.57
C ASN A 165 -6.91 2.72 -0.60
N ILE A 166 -7.67 1.64 -0.72
CA ILE A 166 -7.50 0.67 -1.80
C ILE A 166 -8.36 0.98 -3.03
N GLY A 167 -9.25 1.97 -2.98
CA GLY A 167 -10.16 2.27 -4.09
C GLY A 167 -11.40 1.36 -4.13
N ALA A 168 -11.78 0.74 -3.01
CA ALA A 168 -12.99 -0.07 -2.88
C ALA A 168 -14.20 0.81 -2.50
N ILE A 169 -14.66 1.63 -3.46
CA ILE A 169 -15.66 2.68 -3.22
C ILE A 169 -17.01 2.13 -2.72
N ASN A 170 -17.45 1.00 -3.28
CA ASN A 170 -18.72 0.37 -2.88
C ASN A 170 -18.69 -0.11 -1.43
N LEU A 171 -17.54 -0.66 -0.99
CA LEU A 171 -17.37 -1.09 0.41
C LEU A 171 -17.23 0.11 1.34
N TYR A 172 -16.56 1.18 0.90
CA TYR A 172 -16.46 2.43 1.64
C TYR A 172 -17.85 3.02 1.91
N ASN A 173 -18.66 3.22 0.86
CA ASN A 173 -20.00 3.80 0.96
C ASN A 173 -20.91 2.94 1.85
N LEU A 174 -20.86 1.62 1.69
CA LEU A 174 -21.66 0.71 2.51
C LEU A 174 -21.23 0.73 3.98
N SER A 175 -19.95 0.93 4.27
CA SER A 175 -19.45 1.04 5.65
C SER A 175 -19.90 2.35 6.30
N VAL A 176 -20.01 3.45 5.53
CA VAL A 176 -20.61 4.71 6.01
C VAL A 176 -22.08 4.50 6.36
N GLU A 177 -22.86 3.93 5.44
CA GLU A 177 -24.29 3.62 5.65
C GLU A 177 -24.50 2.73 6.89
N PHE A 178 -23.66 1.71 7.04
CA PHE A 178 -23.76 0.76 8.15
C PHE A 178 -23.35 1.39 9.50
N GLU A 179 -22.32 2.26 9.54
CA GLU A 179 -22.00 3.04 10.74
C GLU A 179 -23.15 3.95 11.16
N GLU A 180 -23.81 4.62 10.21
CA GLU A 180 -24.96 5.50 10.48
C GLU A 180 -26.13 4.72 11.07
N ALA A 181 -26.47 3.55 10.52
CA ALA A 181 -27.52 2.69 11.04
C ALA A 181 -27.23 2.23 12.49
N LEU A 182 -25.96 1.91 12.80
CA LEU A 182 -25.55 1.56 14.17
C LEU A 182 -25.71 2.75 15.14
N ASN A 183 -25.37 3.96 14.70
CA ASN A 183 -25.49 5.17 15.51
C ASN A 183 -26.95 5.58 15.76
N ASN A 184 -27.82 5.37 14.76
CA ASN A 184 -29.26 5.61 14.84
C ASN A 184 -30.01 4.55 15.68
N LYS A 185 -29.29 3.53 16.19
CA LYS A 185 -29.84 2.44 17.02
C LYS A 185 -30.98 1.70 16.33
N GLU A 186 -30.84 1.47 15.04
CA GLU A 186 -31.76 0.58 14.33
C GLU A 186 -31.78 -0.81 14.99
N SER A 187 -32.92 -1.50 14.88
CA SER A 187 -33.12 -2.79 15.55
C SER A 187 -32.85 -4.00 14.67
N ASP A 188 -32.80 -3.82 13.35
CA ASP A 188 -32.58 -4.89 12.37
C ASP A 188 -31.51 -4.48 11.35
N PHE A 189 -30.41 -5.23 11.34
CA PHE A 189 -29.28 -5.01 10.43
C PHE A 189 -29.16 -6.10 9.36
N THR A 190 -30.15 -7.00 9.24
CA THR A 190 -30.08 -8.18 8.37
C THR A 190 -29.82 -7.80 6.90
N MET A 191 -30.50 -6.77 6.41
CA MET A 191 -30.32 -6.29 5.04
C MET A 191 -28.92 -5.70 4.81
N LEU A 192 -28.40 -4.91 5.76
CA LEU A 192 -27.06 -4.33 5.68
C LEU A 192 -25.96 -5.39 5.76
N LEU A 193 -26.10 -6.38 6.64
CA LEU A 193 -25.19 -7.53 6.73
C LEU A 193 -25.13 -8.32 5.42
N ASN A 194 -26.29 -8.60 4.81
CA ASN A 194 -26.34 -9.31 3.54
C ASN A 194 -25.69 -8.50 2.40
N ARG A 195 -25.98 -7.20 2.32
CA ARG A 195 -25.32 -6.30 1.34
C ARG A 195 -23.82 -6.25 1.58
N TYR A 196 -23.38 -6.21 2.83
CA TYR A 196 -21.95 -6.18 3.19
C TYR A 196 -21.25 -7.45 2.72
N ARG A 197 -21.82 -8.62 3.02
CA ARG A 197 -21.31 -9.93 2.55
C ARG A 197 -21.14 -9.96 1.03
N GLU A 198 -22.15 -9.52 0.28
CA GLU A 198 -22.11 -9.54 -1.19
C GLU A 198 -21.09 -8.56 -1.77
N VAL A 199 -21.04 -7.32 -1.28
CA VAL A 199 -20.05 -6.32 -1.72
C VAL A 199 -18.63 -6.79 -1.40
N PHE A 200 -18.41 -7.31 -0.19
CA PHE A 200 -17.10 -7.79 0.23
C PHE A 200 -16.64 -8.99 -0.59
N LYS A 201 -17.53 -9.96 -0.86
CA LYS A 201 -17.23 -11.12 -1.70
C LYS A 201 -16.85 -10.73 -3.14
N ARG A 202 -17.57 -9.77 -3.74
CA ARG A 202 -17.23 -9.25 -5.06
C ARG A 202 -15.88 -8.54 -5.07
N LEU A 203 -15.58 -7.75 -4.04
CA LEU A 203 -14.27 -7.12 -3.86
C LEU A 203 -13.15 -8.16 -3.76
N LEU A 204 -13.30 -9.22 -2.95
CA LEU A 204 -12.31 -10.30 -2.85
C LEU A 204 -12.05 -10.95 -4.21
N THR A 205 -13.13 -11.21 -4.97
CA THR A 205 -13.04 -11.77 -6.32
C THR A 205 -12.27 -10.84 -7.27
N ALA A 206 -12.51 -9.53 -7.21
CA ALA A 206 -11.79 -8.54 -7.99
C ALA A 206 -10.30 -8.47 -7.62
N ILE A 207 -9.98 -8.51 -6.33
CA ILE A 207 -8.59 -8.54 -5.83
C ILE A 207 -7.86 -9.79 -6.33
N ASP A 208 -8.52 -10.95 -6.34
CA ASP A 208 -7.90 -12.19 -6.80
C ASP A 208 -7.69 -12.22 -8.32
N LYS A 209 -8.64 -11.71 -9.11
CA LYS A 209 -8.46 -11.53 -10.57
C LYS A 209 -7.22 -10.69 -10.89
N LEU A 210 -6.99 -9.59 -10.17
CA LEU A 210 -5.78 -8.75 -10.35
C LEU A 210 -4.47 -9.51 -10.04
N LYS A 211 -4.51 -10.50 -9.14
CA LYS A 211 -3.33 -11.37 -8.87
C LYS A 211 -3.12 -12.37 -10.01
N GLU A 212 -4.18 -12.90 -10.60
CA GLU A 212 -4.15 -13.89 -11.67
C GLU A 212 -3.77 -13.29 -13.02
N GLU A 213 -4.30 -12.13 -13.38
CA GLU A 213 -3.92 -11.39 -14.59
C GLU A 213 -2.42 -11.10 -14.64
N LYS A 214 -1.81 -10.89 -13.47
CA LYS A 214 -0.35 -10.73 -13.37
C LYS A 214 0.41 -12.03 -13.62
N LYS A 215 -0.11 -13.18 -13.17
CA LYS A 215 0.48 -14.50 -13.48
C LYS A 215 0.37 -14.78 -14.98
N ALA A 216 -0.78 -14.48 -15.59
CA ALA A 216 -1.01 -14.65 -17.02
C ALA A 216 -0.15 -13.70 -17.88
N GLN A 217 0.01 -12.43 -17.50
CA GLN A 217 0.89 -11.46 -18.20
C GLN A 217 2.38 -11.79 -18.05
N VAL A 218 2.80 -12.41 -16.95
CA VAL A 218 4.18 -12.94 -16.80
C VAL A 218 4.38 -14.17 -17.69
N SER A 219 3.38 -15.01 -17.85
CA SER A 219 3.44 -16.19 -18.74
C SER A 219 3.28 -15.88 -20.24
N GLN A 220 2.71 -14.73 -20.63
CA GLN A 220 2.48 -14.36 -22.04
C GLN A 220 3.37 -13.23 -22.58
N LYS A 221 4.24 -12.63 -21.75
CA LYS A 221 5.26 -11.71 -22.28
C LYS A 221 6.20 -12.54 -23.16
N LYS A 222 6.16 -12.38 -24.49
CA LYS A 222 7.19 -12.92 -25.40
C LYS A 222 8.56 -12.57 -24.82
N MET A 223 9.16 -13.55 -24.17
CA MET A 223 10.43 -13.42 -23.49
C MET A 223 11.48 -13.11 -24.55
N LYS A 224 12.28 -12.05 -24.36
CA LYS A 224 13.44 -11.86 -25.22
C LYS A 224 14.35 -13.09 -25.04
N PRO A 225 14.86 -13.70 -26.13
CA PRO A 225 15.93 -14.68 -25.99
C PRO A 225 17.12 -13.98 -25.33
N ILE A 226 17.71 -14.62 -24.33
CA ILE A 226 18.95 -14.19 -23.70
C ILE A 226 20.06 -15.07 -24.23
N THR A 227 21.17 -14.46 -24.63
CA THR A 227 22.33 -15.25 -25.03
C THR A 227 23.01 -15.87 -23.80
N GLN A 228 23.63 -17.04 -23.94
CA GLN A 228 24.41 -17.66 -22.86
C GLN A 228 25.48 -16.71 -22.29
N LYS A 229 26.04 -15.85 -23.15
CA LYS A 229 27.01 -14.82 -22.77
C LYS A 229 26.40 -13.76 -21.84
N GLU A 230 25.22 -13.25 -22.15
CA GLU A 230 24.51 -12.27 -21.32
C GLU A 230 24.08 -12.88 -19.97
N LEU A 231 23.62 -14.12 -19.98
CA LEU A 231 23.29 -14.83 -18.74
C LEU A 231 24.52 -14.97 -17.85
N ASN A 232 25.63 -15.45 -18.41
CA ASN A 232 26.89 -15.60 -17.69
C ASN A 232 27.41 -14.27 -17.12
N ASP A 233 27.26 -13.17 -17.85
CA ASP A 233 27.65 -11.84 -17.39
C ASP A 233 26.81 -11.41 -16.16
N ILE A 234 25.48 -11.54 -16.25
CA ILE A 234 24.58 -11.19 -15.13
C ILE A 234 24.89 -12.06 -13.90
N LEU A 235 25.08 -13.37 -14.06
CA LEU A 235 25.41 -14.28 -12.96
C LEU A 235 26.77 -13.95 -12.32
N THR A 236 27.75 -13.54 -13.14
CA THR A 236 29.07 -13.12 -12.65
C THR A 236 28.95 -11.84 -11.82
N GLN A 237 28.21 -10.84 -12.32
CA GLN A 237 27.94 -9.61 -11.58
C GLN A 237 27.19 -9.90 -10.27
N ILE A 238 26.19 -10.79 -10.27
CA ILE A 238 25.48 -11.20 -9.05
C ILE A 238 26.45 -11.82 -8.05
N SER A 239 27.33 -12.73 -8.47
CA SER A 239 28.31 -13.38 -7.60
C SER A 239 29.28 -12.36 -6.97
N GLU A 240 29.84 -11.45 -7.77
CA GLU A 240 30.75 -10.40 -7.28
C GLU A 240 30.08 -9.45 -6.27
N LYS A 241 28.85 -9.02 -6.57
CA LYS A 241 28.07 -8.12 -5.70
C LYS A 241 27.61 -8.84 -4.43
N ALA A 242 27.27 -10.12 -4.52
CA ALA A 242 26.92 -10.95 -3.38
C ALA A 242 28.13 -11.18 -2.45
N LYS A 243 29.33 -11.42 -3.00
CA LYS A 243 30.60 -11.50 -2.23
C LYS A 243 30.85 -10.20 -1.46
N LYS A 244 30.52 -9.05 -2.05
CA LYS A 244 30.60 -7.71 -1.43
C LYS A 244 29.36 -7.32 -0.60
N ARG A 245 28.40 -8.22 -0.38
CA ARG A 245 27.12 -8.00 0.35
C ARG A 245 26.28 -6.81 -0.16
N ARG A 246 26.36 -6.49 -1.45
CA ARG A 246 25.61 -5.38 -2.09
C ARG A 246 24.17 -5.80 -2.43
N ALA A 247 23.32 -5.95 -1.40
CA ALA A 247 21.97 -6.50 -1.51
C ALA A 247 21.06 -5.81 -2.56
N VAL A 248 21.09 -4.47 -2.62
CA VAL A 248 20.28 -3.68 -3.56
C VAL A 248 20.68 -3.95 -5.00
N GLU A 249 21.98 -4.06 -5.27
CA GLU A 249 22.52 -4.33 -6.60
C GLU A 249 22.23 -5.77 -7.04
N CYS A 250 22.38 -6.75 -6.14
CA CYS A 250 22.00 -8.13 -6.41
C CYS A 250 20.51 -8.25 -6.76
N LYS A 251 19.63 -7.53 -6.05
CA LYS A 251 18.20 -7.51 -6.32
C LYS A 251 17.85 -6.83 -7.65
N LYS A 252 18.57 -5.78 -8.03
CA LYS A 252 18.40 -5.14 -9.34
C LYS A 252 18.79 -6.09 -10.49
N LEU A 253 19.88 -6.84 -10.32
CA LEU A 253 20.33 -7.83 -11.29
C LEU A 253 19.39 -9.04 -11.36
N SER A 254 18.88 -9.53 -10.22
CA SER A 254 17.91 -10.64 -10.21
C SER A 254 16.59 -10.29 -10.89
N LEU A 255 16.13 -9.04 -10.77
CA LEU A 255 14.94 -8.54 -11.48
C LEU A 255 15.13 -8.50 -13.00
N LYS A 256 16.37 -8.33 -13.50
CA LYS A 256 16.64 -8.46 -14.95
C LYS A 256 16.40 -9.89 -15.41
N LEU A 257 16.76 -10.89 -14.59
CA LEU A 257 16.55 -12.31 -14.89
C LEU A 257 15.06 -12.71 -14.86
N GLU A 258 14.22 -12.01 -14.09
CA GLU A 258 12.77 -12.24 -14.11
C GLU A 258 12.10 -11.84 -15.45
N GLY A 259 12.80 -11.15 -16.36
CA GLY A 259 12.29 -10.68 -17.65
C GLY A 259 12.59 -11.55 -18.88
N TYR A 260 13.32 -12.66 -18.72
CA TYR A 260 13.81 -13.50 -19.83
C TYR A 260 13.22 -14.91 -19.79
N GLY A 261 13.25 -15.55 -20.97
CA GLY A 261 12.79 -16.90 -21.29
C GLY A 261 13.78 -17.95 -20.86
N TRP A 262 13.35 -18.88 -20.02
CA TRP A 262 14.23 -19.92 -19.50
C TRP A 262 13.80 -21.28 -20.04
N SER A 263 14.75 -22.06 -20.55
CA SER A 263 14.57 -23.51 -20.67
C SER A 263 14.33 -24.11 -19.28
N GLN A 264 13.69 -25.29 -19.21
CA GLN A 264 13.48 -26.00 -17.93
C GLN A 264 14.79 -26.19 -17.15
N GLU A 265 15.91 -26.30 -17.87
CA GLU A 265 17.26 -26.48 -17.31
C GLU A 265 17.76 -25.23 -16.55
N HIS A 266 17.40 -24.02 -16.97
CA HIS A 266 17.83 -22.78 -16.32
C HIS A 266 16.87 -22.32 -15.21
N GLU A 267 15.58 -22.65 -15.36
CA GLU A 267 14.51 -22.14 -14.51
C GLU A 267 14.69 -22.52 -13.02
N SER A 268 15.07 -23.76 -12.74
CA SER A 268 15.23 -24.27 -11.37
C SER A 268 16.34 -23.55 -10.61
N MET A 269 17.50 -23.36 -11.26
CA MET A 269 18.64 -22.65 -10.67
C MET A 269 18.32 -21.17 -10.44
N LEU A 270 17.71 -20.50 -11.43
CA LEU A 270 17.39 -19.08 -11.32
C LEU A 270 16.36 -18.79 -10.24
N LYS A 271 15.38 -19.69 -10.04
CA LYS A 271 14.46 -19.63 -8.90
C LYS A 271 15.22 -19.72 -7.58
N LEU A 272 16.20 -20.63 -7.47
CA LEU A 272 17.01 -20.79 -6.27
C LEU A 272 17.86 -19.53 -5.99
N VAL A 273 18.57 -19.01 -6.99
CA VAL A 273 19.40 -17.79 -6.87
C VAL A 273 18.54 -16.58 -6.51
N THR A 274 17.41 -16.38 -7.18
CA THR A 274 16.52 -15.24 -6.93
C THR A 274 15.88 -15.32 -5.54
N LYS A 275 15.50 -16.51 -5.09
CA LYS A 275 14.99 -16.75 -3.73
C LYS A 275 16.08 -16.48 -2.68
N ALA A 276 17.29 -16.98 -2.89
CA ALA A 276 18.41 -16.79 -1.99
C ALA A 276 18.80 -15.30 -1.85
N ILE A 277 18.82 -14.54 -2.95
CA ILE A 277 19.05 -13.07 -2.92
C ILE A 277 17.93 -12.35 -2.15
N ARG A 278 16.66 -12.75 -2.33
CA ARG A 278 15.50 -12.16 -1.64
C ARG A 278 15.54 -12.40 -0.13
N GLU A 279 16.04 -13.56 0.28
CA GLU A 279 16.20 -13.97 1.68
C GLU A 279 17.55 -13.54 2.30
N TYR A 280 18.36 -12.72 1.60
CA TYR A 280 19.71 -12.30 2.02
C TYR A 280 20.69 -13.47 2.26
N LYS A 281 20.39 -14.64 1.70
CA LYS A 281 21.21 -15.85 1.74
C LYS A 281 22.28 -15.83 0.64
N PHE A 282 23.19 -14.86 0.71
CA PHE A 282 24.19 -14.62 -0.34
C PHE A 282 25.12 -15.81 -0.61
N LYS A 283 25.48 -16.58 0.43
CA LYS A 283 26.30 -17.79 0.27
C LYS A 283 25.60 -18.83 -0.62
N ILE A 284 24.33 -19.11 -0.33
CA ILE A 284 23.50 -20.04 -1.12
C ILE A 284 23.36 -19.55 -2.57
N ALA A 285 23.22 -18.24 -2.78
CA ALA A 285 23.16 -17.68 -4.13
C ALA A 285 24.49 -17.86 -4.89
N ILE A 286 25.64 -17.67 -4.23
CA ILE A 286 26.96 -17.84 -4.84
C ILE A 286 27.20 -19.31 -5.17
N ASP A 287 26.95 -20.21 -4.22
CA ASP A 287 27.17 -21.65 -4.37
C ASP A 287 26.33 -22.20 -5.54
N ALA A 288 25.06 -21.80 -5.64
CA ALA A 288 24.18 -22.19 -6.74
C ALA A 288 24.64 -21.68 -8.12
N ILE A 289 25.24 -20.48 -8.17
CA ILE A 289 25.80 -19.92 -9.42
C ILE A 289 27.07 -20.67 -9.83
N GLU A 290 27.94 -20.99 -8.87
CA GLU A 290 29.19 -21.72 -9.12
C GLU A 290 28.90 -23.16 -9.58
N GLU A 291 27.98 -23.85 -8.92
CA GLU A 291 27.52 -25.19 -9.32
C GLU A 291 26.94 -25.20 -10.75
N TYR A 292 26.13 -24.19 -11.08
CA TYR A 292 25.57 -24.05 -12.42
C TYR A 292 26.62 -23.82 -13.50
N LYS A 293 27.62 -22.96 -13.24
CA LYS A 293 28.73 -22.72 -14.17
C LYS A 293 29.54 -23.99 -14.40
N ILE A 294 29.75 -24.80 -13.35
CA ILE A 294 30.42 -26.10 -13.44
C ILE A 294 29.58 -27.06 -14.30
N ASN A 295 28.28 -27.15 -14.05
CA ASN A 295 27.39 -28.05 -14.80
C ASN A 295 27.31 -27.71 -16.29
N ILE A 296 27.31 -26.42 -16.67
CA ILE A 296 27.38 -26.03 -18.09
C ILE A 296 28.73 -26.37 -18.71
N ALA A 297 29.83 -26.12 -17.98
CA ALA A 297 31.18 -26.39 -18.48
C ALA A 297 31.44 -27.89 -18.69
N ILE A 298 30.84 -28.76 -17.86
CA ILE A 298 30.98 -30.22 -17.96
C ILE A 298 30.06 -30.80 -19.04
N ASN A 299 28.80 -30.37 -19.10
CA ASN A 299 27.79 -31.02 -19.94
C ASN A 299 27.63 -30.42 -21.34
N GLY A 300 28.32 -29.32 -21.66
CA GLY A 300 28.38 -28.74 -23.00
C GLY A 300 27.00 -28.58 -23.66
N ILE A 301 26.22 -27.60 -23.20
CA ILE A 301 24.88 -27.38 -23.77
C ILE A 301 25.02 -26.72 -25.14
N LYS A 302 24.47 -27.38 -26.17
CA LYS A 302 24.33 -26.84 -27.53
C LYS A 302 23.39 -25.63 -27.50
N ASP A 303 23.83 -24.53 -28.10
CA ASP A 303 23.01 -23.35 -28.36
C ASP A 303 21.68 -23.78 -29.02
N VAL A 304 20.56 -23.34 -28.47
CA VAL A 304 19.28 -23.33 -29.18
C VAL A 304 19.18 -21.93 -29.79
N GLU A 305 19.40 -21.85 -31.11
CA GLU A 305 19.08 -20.68 -31.93
C GLU A 305 17.60 -20.27 -31.82
#